data_AF-A0A9E4W346-F1
#
_entry.id   AF-A0A9E4W346-F1
#
_cell.length_a   1.000
_cell.length_b   1.000
_cell.length_c   1.000
_cell.angle_alpha   90.00
_cell.angle_beta   90.00
_cell.angle_gamma   90.00
#
_symmetry.space_group_name_H-M   'P 1'
#
loop_
_entity.id
_entity.type
_entity.pdbx_description
1 polymer ?
#
loop_
_entity_poly.entity_id
_entity_poly.type
_entity_poly.pdbx_seq_one_letter_code
_entity_poly.pdbx_strand_id
1 'polypeptide(L)'
;MQRWDWELLQTAVQRVIDQGGIGRPAALRLTVHTQGTEADARRCLQGAEGVAAAWFGGRPDTTYSIGGPGGGSAGGPGTPTVTALKWASGQCAILSVSAGAHGRVGGNVMLMGSRGTVYHEIGDSESRLD
;
A
#
# COMPACT_ATOMS: atom_id res chain seq x y z
N MET A 1 9.29 -5.45 -15.34
CA MET A 1 9.09 -5.58 -13.87
C MET A 1 8.77 -4.19 -13.35
N GLN A 2 7.52 -3.92 -13.01
CA GLN A 2 7.08 -2.57 -12.63
C GLN A 2 7.59 -2.28 -11.22
N ARG A 3 8.45 -1.27 -11.10
CA ARG A 3 9.02 -0.83 -9.82
C ARG A 3 8.10 0.25 -9.27
N TRP A 4 7.46 -0.01 -8.13
CA TRP A 4 6.68 1.00 -7.42
C TRP A 4 7.60 2.08 -6.89
N ASP A 5 7.34 3.34 -7.25
CA ASP A 5 8.11 4.48 -6.77
C ASP A 5 7.59 4.92 -5.39
N TRP A 6 7.93 4.12 -4.39
CA TRP A 6 7.60 4.39 -2.99
C TRP A 6 8.22 5.68 -2.48
N GLU A 7 9.39 6.07 -3.01
CA GLU A 7 10.08 7.31 -2.62
C GLU A 7 9.31 8.54 -3.10
N LEU A 8 8.80 8.52 -4.34
CA LEU A 8 7.95 9.58 -4.87
C LEU A 8 6.64 9.69 -4.09
N LEU A 9 5.98 8.55 -3.84
CA LEU A 9 4.75 8.54 -3.04
C LEU A 9 4.99 9.10 -1.64
N GLN A 10 6.03 8.61 -0.97
CA GLN A 10 6.39 9.07 0.37
C GLN A 10 6.67 10.57 0.37
N THR A 11 7.45 11.07 -0.60
CA THR A 11 7.79 12.50 -0.72
C THR A 11 6.54 13.36 -0.93
N ALA A 12 5.63 12.94 -1.82
CA ALA A 12 4.42 13.68 -2.13
C ALA A 12 3.48 13.78 -0.91
N VAL A 13 3.25 12.66 -0.21
CA VAL A 13 2.38 12.62 0.97
C VAL A 13 3.04 13.31 2.16
N GLN A 14 4.36 13.14 2.35
CA GLN A 14 5.10 13.78 3.45
C GLN A 14 4.99 15.30 3.37
N ARG A 15 5.05 15.89 2.17
CA ARG A 15 4.84 17.33 1.99
C ARG A 15 3.47 17.78 2.52
N VAL A 16 2.42 16.99 2.32
CA VAL A 16 1.08 17.32 2.84
C VAL A 16 1.03 17.22 4.37
N ILE A 17 1.72 16.22 4.95
CA ILE A 17 1.86 16.07 6.40
C ILE A 17 2.59 17.28 6.99
N ASP A 18 3.72 17.66 6.42
CA ASP A 18 4.57 18.76 6.92
C ASP A 18 3.87 20.11 6.84
N GLN A 19 3.02 20.30 5.82
CA GLN A 19 2.17 21.49 5.68
C GLN A 19 0.95 21.48 6.63
N GLY A 20 0.77 20.41 7.41
CA GLY A 20 -0.35 20.25 8.34
C GLY A 20 -1.69 19.98 7.66
N GLY A 21 -1.70 19.60 6.37
CA GLY A 21 -2.90 19.48 5.53
C GLY A 21 -3.90 18.44 6.04
N ILE A 22 -3.43 17.41 6.75
CA ILE A 22 -4.30 16.38 7.37
C ILE A 22 -4.25 16.37 8.90
N GLY A 23 -3.50 17.28 9.54
CA GLY A 23 -3.21 17.19 10.97
C GLY A 23 -2.36 15.97 11.30
N ARG A 24 -2.60 15.34 12.47
CA ARG A 24 -1.83 14.17 12.91
C ARG A 24 -2.29 12.93 12.12
N PRO A 25 -1.41 12.23 11.39
CA PRO A 25 -1.77 10.97 10.73
C PRO A 25 -2.24 9.91 11.73
N ALA A 26 -3.32 9.21 11.41
CA ALA A 26 -3.97 8.27 12.33
C ALA A 26 -4.33 6.93 11.68
N ALA A 27 -4.73 6.91 10.41
CA ALA A 27 -5.11 5.67 9.73
C ALA A 27 -4.67 5.67 8.26
N LEU A 28 -4.23 4.52 7.78
CA LEU A 28 -3.78 4.31 6.41
C LEU A 28 -4.56 3.16 5.76
N ARG A 29 -5.08 3.38 4.56
CA ARG A 29 -5.45 2.31 3.64
C ARG A 29 -4.56 2.39 2.42
N LEU A 30 -3.93 1.27 2.05
CA LEU A 30 -3.17 1.15 0.83
C LEU A 30 -3.60 -0.12 0.11
N THR A 31 -3.90 0.00 -1.16
CA THR A 31 -4.27 -1.13 -2.02
C THR A 31 -3.39 -1.10 -3.24
N VAL A 32 -2.78 -2.23 -3.60
CA VAL A 32 -1.95 -2.37 -4.79
C VAL A 32 -2.24 -3.70 -5.49
N HIS A 33 -2.41 -3.63 -6.79
CA HIS A 33 -2.54 -4.78 -7.66
C HIS A 33 -1.29 -4.86 -8.54
N THR A 34 -0.60 -5.99 -8.49
CA THR A 34 0.61 -6.22 -9.28
C THR A 34 0.32 -7.25 -10.37
N GLN A 35 0.84 -7.03 -11.58
CA GLN A 35 0.90 -8.05 -12.65
C GLN A 35 1.97 -9.12 -12.38
N GLY A 36 2.76 -8.96 -11.32
CA GLY A 36 3.90 -9.81 -11.00
C GLY A 36 3.52 -11.10 -10.26
N THR A 37 4.57 -11.84 -9.93
CA THR A 37 4.52 -13.06 -9.11
C THR A 37 4.16 -12.74 -7.65
N GLU A 38 3.88 -13.77 -6.86
CA GLU A 38 3.73 -13.60 -5.40
C GLU A 38 4.98 -12.99 -4.74
N ALA A 39 6.18 -13.24 -5.29
CA ALA A 39 7.40 -12.62 -4.81
C ALA A 39 7.40 -11.09 -5.07
N ASP A 40 6.82 -10.65 -6.18
CA ASP A 40 6.65 -9.23 -6.49
C ASP A 40 5.64 -8.58 -5.55
N ALA A 41 4.51 -9.25 -5.29
CA ALA A 41 3.52 -8.81 -4.31
C ALA A 41 4.13 -8.72 -2.90
N ARG A 42 4.98 -9.66 -2.50
CA ARG A 42 5.68 -9.62 -1.21
C ARG A 42 6.64 -8.43 -1.11
N ARG A 43 7.43 -8.16 -2.15
CA ARG A 43 8.31 -6.97 -2.20
C ARG A 43 7.51 -5.67 -2.17
N CYS A 44 6.37 -5.64 -2.85
CA CYS A 44 5.43 -4.52 -2.82
C CYS A 44 4.87 -4.29 -1.41
N LEU A 45 4.46 -5.35 -0.71
CA LEU A 45 3.99 -5.26 0.67
C LEU A 45 5.07 -4.70 1.60
N GLN A 46 6.31 -5.19 1.50
CA GLN A 46 7.44 -4.67 2.30
C GLN A 46 7.67 -3.17 2.06
N GLY A 47 7.55 -2.70 0.81
CA GLY A 47 7.62 -1.28 0.51
C GLY A 47 6.48 -0.48 1.16
N ALA A 48 5.25 -0.98 1.07
CA ALA A 48 4.08 -0.36 1.70
C ALA A 48 4.18 -0.31 3.23
N GLU A 49 4.72 -1.37 3.87
CA GLU A 49 5.02 -1.38 5.31
C GLU A 49 6.05 -0.32 5.68
N GLY A 50 7.10 -0.15 4.85
CA GLY A 50 8.11 0.89 5.04
C GLY A 50 7.53 2.30 4.97
N VAL A 51 6.65 2.56 4.00
CA VAL A 51 5.95 3.84 3.86
C VAL A 51 5.04 4.11 5.07
N ALA A 52 4.28 3.10 5.52
CA ALA A 52 3.44 3.23 6.71
C ALA A 52 4.26 3.54 7.96
N ALA A 53 5.39 2.85 8.12
CA ALA A 53 6.31 3.07 9.24
C ALA A 53 6.91 4.48 9.22
N ALA A 54 7.25 5.01 8.04
CA ALA A 54 7.76 6.37 7.92
C ALA A 54 6.72 7.41 8.38
N TRP A 55 5.46 7.28 7.94
CA TRP A 55 4.40 8.24 8.30
C TRP A 55 3.92 8.13 9.75
N PHE A 56 4.05 6.96 10.37
CA PHE A 56 3.63 6.74 11.76
C PHE A 56 4.78 6.75 12.77
N GLY A 57 6.01 7.05 12.32
CA GLY A 57 7.15 7.32 13.21
C GLY A 57 7.85 6.08 13.75
N GLY A 58 7.80 4.95 13.03
CA GLY A 58 8.50 3.72 13.41
C GLY A 58 7.76 2.45 13.00
N ARG A 59 8.24 1.31 13.49
CA ARG A 59 7.64 0.00 13.20
C ARG A 59 6.33 -0.21 13.96
N PRO A 60 5.37 -0.97 13.40
CA PRO A 60 4.16 -1.37 14.13
C PRO A 60 4.50 -2.38 15.24
N ASP A 61 3.69 -2.38 16.30
CA ASP A 61 3.78 -3.33 17.41
C ASP A 61 3.02 -4.63 17.13
N THR A 62 2.01 -4.56 16.27
CA THR A 62 1.20 -5.72 15.89
C THR A 62 0.99 -5.74 14.39
N THR A 63 1.23 -6.92 13.81
CA THR A 63 0.99 -7.24 12.41
C THR A 63 0.09 -8.46 12.33
N TYR A 64 -1.00 -8.34 11.59
CA TYR A 64 -1.91 -9.44 11.30
C TYR A 64 -2.08 -9.54 9.79
N SER A 65 -1.94 -10.74 9.22
CA SER A 65 -2.06 -10.96 7.79
C SER A 65 -3.05 -12.07 7.49
N ILE A 66 -3.91 -11.83 6.51
CA ILE A 66 -4.85 -12.80 5.94
C ILE A 66 -4.65 -12.89 4.43
N GLY A 67 -4.90 -14.07 3.88
CA GLY A 67 -4.44 -14.38 2.53
C GLY A 67 -2.96 -14.75 2.51
N GLY A 68 -2.41 -14.94 1.32
CA GLY A 68 -1.16 -15.66 1.10
C GLY A 68 -1.38 -16.88 0.22
N PRO A 69 -0.30 -17.56 -0.22
CA PRO A 69 -0.31 -18.50 -1.33
C PRO A 69 -1.41 -19.53 -1.14
N GLY A 70 -2.47 -19.40 -1.93
CA GLY A 70 -3.39 -20.50 -2.10
C GLY A 70 -2.58 -21.63 -2.74
N GLY A 71 -2.62 -22.81 -2.15
CA GLY A 71 -2.17 -24.06 -2.80
C GLY A 71 -3.04 -24.43 -4.01
N GLY A 72 -3.53 -23.44 -4.76
CA GLY A 72 -4.26 -23.59 -5.99
C GLY A 72 -3.27 -23.75 -7.12
N SER A 73 -3.38 -24.90 -7.80
CA SER A 73 -2.66 -25.26 -9.01
C SER A 73 -2.42 -24.08 -9.95
N ALA A 74 -1.23 -24.06 -10.54
CA ALA A 74 -0.80 -23.16 -11.60
C ALA A 74 -1.97 -22.71 -12.52
N GLY A 75 -2.36 -21.43 -12.42
CA GLY A 75 -3.30 -20.82 -13.37
C GLY A 75 -4.38 -19.90 -12.80
N GLY A 76 -4.54 -19.76 -11.48
CA GLY A 76 -5.50 -18.81 -10.88
C GLY A 76 -4.87 -17.48 -10.44
N PRO A 77 -5.62 -16.37 -10.40
CA PRO A 77 -5.14 -15.12 -9.78
C PRO A 77 -4.81 -15.38 -8.31
N GLY A 78 -3.65 -14.89 -7.87
CA GLY A 78 -3.20 -15.08 -6.48
C GLY A 78 -4.15 -14.41 -5.50
N THR A 79 -4.52 -15.11 -4.43
CA THR A 79 -5.34 -14.54 -3.35
C THR A 79 -4.69 -13.27 -2.81
N PRO A 80 -5.41 -12.14 -2.70
CA PRO A 80 -4.84 -10.92 -2.15
C PRO A 80 -4.35 -11.16 -0.72
N THR A 81 -3.15 -10.67 -0.41
CA THR A 81 -2.68 -10.57 0.97
C THR A 81 -3.19 -9.27 1.54
N VAL A 82 -3.91 -9.34 2.65
CA VAL A 82 -4.33 -8.18 3.44
C VAL A 82 -3.59 -8.21 4.76
N THR A 83 -2.83 -7.15 5.04
CA THR A 83 -2.03 -6.97 6.24
C THR A 83 -2.55 -5.78 7.03
N ALA A 84 -2.99 -6.03 8.25
CA ALA A 84 -3.36 -5.03 9.23
C ALA A 84 -2.17 -4.76 10.17
N LEU A 85 -1.84 -3.49 10.35
CA LEU A 85 -0.76 -3.01 11.22
C LEU A 85 -1.33 -2.10 12.30
N LYS A 86 -0.78 -2.18 13.51
CA LYS A 86 -1.16 -1.33 14.65
C LYS A 86 0.07 -0.84 15.41
N TRP A 87 0.07 0.44 15.74
CA TRP A 87 1.06 1.11 16.59
C TRP A 87 0.50 1.36 18.00
N ALA A 88 1.38 1.38 18.99
CA ALA A 88 1.07 1.59 20.40
C ALA A 88 0.44 2.97 20.64
N SER A 89 0.84 3.96 19.85
CA SER A 89 0.29 5.31 19.86
C SER A 89 -1.10 5.43 19.21
N GLY A 90 -1.68 4.32 18.75
CA GLY A 90 -3.07 4.21 18.29
C GLY A 90 -3.25 4.25 16.77
N GLN A 91 -2.20 4.55 15.99
CA GLN A 91 -2.29 4.54 14.53
C GLN A 91 -2.47 3.11 13.99
N CYS A 92 -3.12 3.00 12.84
CA CYS A 92 -3.32 1.73 12.16
C CYS A 92 -3.14 1.83 10.64
N ALA A 93 -2.82 0.71 10.00
CA ALA A 93 -2.81 0.59 8.56
C ALA A 93 -3.49 -0.70 8.11
N ILE A 94 -4.17 -0.64 6.96
CA ILE A 94 -4.60 -1.81 6.19
C ILE A 94 -3.92 -1.75 4.84
N LEU A 95 -3.05 -2.73 4.58
CA LEU A 95 -2.31 -2.88 3.34
C LEU A 95 -2.87 -4.08 2.59
N SER A 96 -3.36 -3.89 1.38
CA SER A 96 -3.86 -4.97 0.52
C SER A 96 -3.00 -5.04 -0.73
N VAL A 97 -2.34 -6.19 -0.95
CA VAL A 97 -1.49 -6.40 -2.13
C VAL A 97 -1.90 -7.68 -2.84
N SER A 98 -2.18 -7.57 -4.14
CA SER A 98 -2.57 -8.70 -5.00
C SER A 98 -1.48 -9.01 -6.04
N ALA A 99 -1.30 -10.29 -6.35
CA ALA A 99 -0.43 -10.77 -7.43
C ALA A 99 -1.26 -11.21 -8.66
N GLY A 100 -0.63 -11.26 -9.83
CA GLY A 100 -1.25 -11.82 -11.04
C GLY A 100 -2.49 -11.06 -11.54
N ALA A 101 -2.55 -9.75 -11.35
CA ALA A 101 -3.66 -8.96 -11.87
C ALA A 101 -3.72 -9.04 -13.41
N HIS A 102 -4.83 -9.52 -13.97
CA HIS A 102 -5.06 -9.63 -15.42
C HIS A 102 -5.63 -8.34 -16.06
N GLY A 103 -5.56 -7.20 -15.37
CA GLY A 103 -6.09 -5.89 -15.80
C GLY A 103 -5.26 -4.75 -15.24
N ARG A 104 -5.90 -3.67 -14.75
CA ARG A 104 -5.23 -2.48 -14.19
C ARG A 104 -4.15 -2.85 -13.17
N VAL A 105 -2.91 -2.46 -13.48
CA VAL A 105 -1.82 -2.42 -12.49
C VAL A 105 -1.82 -1.04 -11.88
N GLY A 106 -1.91 -1.02 -10.55
CA GLY A 106 -2.01 0.22 -9.84
C GLY A 106 -2.62 0.01 -8.48
N GLY A 107 -3.20 1.07 -7.95
CA GLY A 107 -3.94 1.02 -6.71
C GLY A 107 -4.08 2.41 -6.15
N ASN A 108 -4.24 2.51 -4.84
CA ASN A 108 -4.42 3.80 -4.20
C ASN A 108 -3.93 3.78 -2.77
N VAL A 109 -3.71 4.99 -2.27
CA VAL A 109 -3.47 5.26 -0.87
C VAL A 109 -4.47 6.27 -0.35
N MET A 110 -4.93 6.04 0.87
CA MET A 110 -5.76 6.94 1.64
C MET A 110 -5.13 7.10 3.01
N LEU A 111 -4.54 8.26 3.28
CA LEU A 111 -3.97 8.60 4.58
C LEU A 111 -4.90 9.58 5.30
N MET A 112 -5.48 9.12 6.40
CA MET A 112 -6.43 9.87 7.20
C MET A 112 -5.73 10.42 8.44
N GLY A 113 -5.94 11.71 8.70
CA GLY A 113 -5.47 12.39 9.89
C GLY A 113 -6.58 13.16 10.59
N SER A 114 -6.26 13.79 11.72
CA SER A 114 -7.23 14.47 12.58
C SER A 114 -7.94 15.68 11.94
N ARG A 115 -7.44 16.20 10.82
CA ARG A 115 -7.99 17.39 10.14
C ARG A 115 -8.33 17.18 8.67
N GLY A 116 -8.13 15.97 8.13
CA GLY A 116 -8.36 15.73 6.71
C GLY A 116 -7.85 14.37 6.25
N THR A 117 -7.88 14.17 4.93
CA THR A 117 -7.43 12.95 4.29
C THR A 117 -6.70 13.27 2.99
N VAL A 118 -5.59 12.57 2.73
CA VAL A 118 -4.95 12.54 1.42
C VAL A 118 -5.40 11.28 0.71
N TYR A 119 -5.82 11.44 -0.54
CA TYR A 119 -6.08 10.36 -1.47
C TYR A 119 -5.13 10.49 -2.66
N HIS A 120 -4.53 9.38 -3.09
CA HIS A 120 -3.70 9.35 -4.28
C HIS A 120 -3.85 8.00 -4.99
N GLU A 121 -4.13 8.05 -6.30
CA GLU A 121 -4.07 6.89 -7.17
C GLU A 121 -2.61 6.57 -7.50
N ILE A 122 -2.17 5.37 -7.18
CA ILE A 122 -0.85 4.86 -7.48
C ILE A 122 -0.93 4.16 -8.83
N GLY A 123 -0.79 4.95 -9.89
CA GLY A 123 -0.67 4.48 -11.27
C GLY A 123 -1.94 3.86 -11.86
N ASP A 124 -2.10 4.15 -13.14
CA ASP A 124 -2.74 3.29 -14.12
C ASP A 124 -1.81 3.33 -15.34
N SER A 125 -1.21 2.20 -15.71
CA SER A 125 -0.43 2.11 -16.94
C SER A 125 -1.22 1.36 -18.00
N GLU A 126 -2.46 1.77 -18.29
CA GLU A 126 -3.13 1.35 -19.53
C GLU A 126 -3.15 2.51 -20.53
N SER A 127 -2.39 2.33 -21.61
CA SER A 127 -2.50 2.97 -22.93
C SER A 127 -2.49 4.52 -23.02
N ARG A 128 -1.31 5.09 -23.33
CA ARG A 128 -1.28 6.06 -24.45
C ARG A 128 -1.45 5.25 -25.73
N LEU A 129 -2.68 5.13 -26.19
CA LEU A 129 -2.95 4.93 -27.61
C LEU A 129 -2.73 6.30 -28.27
N ASP A 130 -1.53 6.53 -28.77
CA ASP A 130 -1.26 7.43 -29.90
C ASP A 130 -0.42 6.64 -30.92
#